data_AF-U7GIH2-F1
#
_entry.id   AF-U7GIH2-F1
#
_cell.length_a   1.000
_cell.length_b   1.000
_cell.length_c   1.000
_cell.angle_alpha   90.00
_cell.angle_beta   90.00
_cell.angle_gamma   90.00
#
_symmetry.space_group_name_H-M   'P 1'
#
loop_
_entity.id
_entity.type
_entity.pdbx_description
1 polymer ?
#
loop_
_entity_poly.entity_id
_entity_poly.type
_entity_poly.pdbx_seq_one_letter_code
_entity_poly.pdbx_strand_id
1 'polypeptide(L)' 'MLQRIEKADPACAIGAVFEVATILSIPLFEEDPAALGRALATAKQTLALLPKSARKPRTEVDDDF' A
#
# COMPACT_ATOMS: atom_id res chain seq x y z
N MET A 1 -9.53 21.81 -7.77
CA MET A 1 -9.17 20.82 -6.74
C MET A 1 -9.30 19.41 -7.27
N LEU A 2 -10.50 18.98 -7.70
CA LEU A 2 -10.72 17.64 -8.28
C LEU A 2 -9.80 17.32 -9.49
N GLN A 3 -9.69 18.24 -10.45
CA GLN A 3 -8.77 18.07 -11.60
C GLN A 3 -7.29 17.91 -11.23
N ARG A 4 -6.88 18.35 -10.04
CA ARG A 4 -5.51 18.20 -9.55
C ARG A 4 -5.29 16.79 -8.99
N ILE A 5 -6.30 16.25 -8.31
CA ILE A 5 -6.34 14.84 -7.88
C ILE A 5 -6.26 13.91 -9.10
N GLU A 6 -7.05 14.17 -10.13
CA GLU A 6 -7.05 13.39 -11.38
C GLU A 6 -5.70 13.38 -12.10
N LYS A 7 -4.91 14.45 -11.94
CA LYS A 7 -3.57 14.60 -12.53
C LYS A 7 -2.43 14.15 -11.61
N ALA A 8 -2.74 13.60 -10.43
CA ALA A 8 -1.76 13.25 -9.41
C ALA A 8 -0.79 14.40 -9.07
N ASP A 9 -1.31 15.63 -9.01
CA ASP A 9 -0.52 16.82 -8.68
C ASP A 9 0.01 16.72 -7.23
N PRO A 10 1.35 16.74 -7.02
CA PRO A 10 1.96 16.61 -5.69
C PRO A 10 1.59 17.74 -4.72
N ALA A 11 1.18 18.91 -5.23
CA ALA A 11 0.74 20.02 -4.40
C ALA A 11 -0.75 19.91 -4.01
N CYS A 12 -1.42 18.79 -4.31
CA CYS A 12 -2.73 18.46 -3.76
C CYS A 12 -2.57 17.83 -2.37
N ALA A 13 -3.33 18.32 -1.39
CA ALA A 13 -3.33 17.74 -0.05
C ALA A 13 -3.83 16.29 -0.08
N ILE A 14 -3.11 15.39 0.60
CA ILE A 14 -3.48 13.96 0.67
C ILE A 14 -4.85 13.75 1.32
N GLY A 15 -5.23 14.58 2.30
CA GLY A 15 -6.55 14.51 2.95
C GLY A 15 -7.71 14.67 1.98
N ALA A 16 -7.57 15.52 0.96
CA ALA A 16 -8.59 15.71 -0.07
C ALA A 16 -8.78 14.46 -0.94
N VAL A 17 -7.70 13.70 -1.19
CA VAL A 17 -7.76 12.42 -1.92
C VAL A 17 -8.48 11.38 -1.09
N PHE A 18 -8.21 11.32 0.22
CA PHE A 18 -8.88 10.41 1.14
C PHE A 18 -10.37 10.72 1.25
N GLU A 19 -10.76 11.99 1.36
CA GLU A 19 -12.17 12.39 1.39
C GLU A 19 -12.92 11.98 0.12
N VAL A 20 -12.34 12.20 -1.06
CA VAL A 20 -12.94 11.79 -2.33
C VAL A 20 -13.09 10.26 -2.38
N ALA A 21 -12.08 9.50 -1.93
CA ALA A 21 -12.17 8.05 -1.87
C ALA A 21 -13.28 7.58 -0.92
N THR A 22 -13.43 8.22 0.25
CA THR A 22 -14.52 7.93 1.19
C THR A 22 -15.90 8.22 0.58
N ILE A 23 -16.07 9.37 -0.09
CA ILE A 23 -17.34 9.73 -0.75
C ILE A 23 -17.71 8.72 -1.85
N LEU A 24 -16.71 8.21 -2.56
CA LEU A 24 -16.90 7.23 -3.63
C LEU A 24 -16.90 5.78 -3.14
N SER A 25 -16.80 5.54 -1.84
CA SER A 25 -16.68 4.20 -1.24
C SER A 25 -15.54 3.37 -1.85
N ILE A 26 -14.42 4.01 -2.17
CA ILE A 26 -13.22 3.35 -2.68
C ILE A 26 -12.37 2.94 -1.47
N PRO A 27 -12.22 1.64 -1.19
CA PRO A 27 -11.36 1.18 -0.10
C PRO A 27 -9.90 1.42 -0.48
N LEU A 28 -9.24 2.34 0.23
CA LEU A 28 -7.81 2.62 0.06
C LEU A 28 -6.92 1.65 0.85
N PHE A 29 -7.48 1.06 1.90
CA PHE A 29 -6.81 0.13 2.78
C PHE A 29 -7.66 -1.12 2.96
N GLU A 30 -7.01 -2.22 3.27
CA GLU A 30 -7.67 -3.47 3.61
C GLU A 30 -8.48 -3.30 4.90
N GLU A 31 -9.75 -3.69 4.88
CA GLU A 31 -10.69 -3.49 5.98
C GLU A 31 -10.58 -4.61 7.03
N ASP A 32 -10.15 -5.81 6.62
CA ASP A 32 -9.93 -6.93 7.54
C ASP A 32 -8.56 -6.82 8.24
N PRO A 33 -8.51 -6.59 9.56
CA PRO A 33 -7.26 -6.49 10.30
C PRO A 33 -6.40 -7.76 10.22
N ALA A 34 -7.01 -8.93 9.99
CA ALA A 34 -6.32 -10.20 9.87
C ALA A 34 -5.80 -10.48 8.44
N ALA A 35 -6.26 -9.75 7.42
CA ALA A 35 -5.88 -10.00 6.03
C ALA A 35 -4.39 -9.76 5.78
N LEU A 36 -3.80 -8.73 6.39
CA LEU A 36 -2.35 -8.51 6.33
C LEU A 36 -1.58 -9.70 6.91
N GLY A 37 -2.04 -10.22 8.06
CA GLY A 37 -1.44 -11.40 8.68
C GLY A 37 -1.48 -12.64 7.77
N ARG A 38 -2.61 -12.86 7.09
CA ARG A 38 -2.74 -13.96 6.11
C ARG A 38 -1.83 -13.76 4.90
N ALA A 39 -1.82 -12.57 4.30
CA ALA A 39 -0.96 -12.27 3.16
C ALA A 39 0.53 -12.47 3.51
N LEU A 40 0.93 -12.06 4.71
CA LEU A 40 2.29 -12.23 5.21
C LEU A 40 2.62 -13.71 5.45
N ALA A 41 1.69 -14.49 6.01
CA ALA A 41 1.85 -15.93 6.18
C ALA A 41 2.01 -16.64 4.83
N THR A 42 1.18 -16.32 3.84
CA THR A 42 1.30 -16.85 2.48
C THR A 42 2.65 -16.50 1.86
N ALA A 43 3.07 -15.23 1.95
CA ALA A 43 4.36 -14.79 1.42
C ALA A 43 5.53 -15.54 2.08
N LYS A 44 5.48 -15.76 3.41
CA LYS A 44 6.48 -16.56 4.13
C LYS A 44 6.54 -18.01 3.65
N GLN A 45 5.38 -18.65 3.45
CA GLN A 45 5.30 -20.01 2.93
C GLN A 45 5.91 -20.11 1.52
N THR A 46 5.59 -19.17 0.63
CA THR A 46 6.19 -19.11 -0.71
C THR A 46 7.71 -18.93 -0.64
N LEU A 47 8.19 -17.99 0.17
CA LEU A 47 9.64 -17.73 0.33
C LEU A 47 10.41 -18.89 0.98
N ALA A 48 9.74 -19.75 1.76
CA ALA A 48 10.34 -20.96 2.32
C ALA A 48 10.65 -22.00 1.23
N LEU A 49 9.86 -22.02 0.15
CA LEU A 49 10.06 -22.92 -0.99
C LEU A 49 11.09 -22.39 -2.00
N LEU A 50 11.36 -21.08 -1.98
CA LEU A 50 12.25 -20.43 -2.94
C LEU A 50 13.73 -20.43 -2.47
N PRO A 51 14.68 -20.60 -3.40
CA PRO A 51 16.11 -20.53 -3.08
C PRO A 51 16.49 -19.13 -2.62
N LYS A 52 17.58 -19.03 -1.84
CA LYS A 52 18.08 -17.74 -1.30
C LYS A 52 18.35 -16.71 -2.40
N SER A 53 18.74 -17.14 -3.59
CA SER A 53 19.00 -16.27 -4.75
C SER A 53 17.76 -15.56 -5.31
N ALA A 54 16.55 -16.09 -5.07
CA ALA A 54 15.30 -15.49 -5.54
C ALA A 54 14.74 -14.44 -4.55
N ARG A 55 15.39 -14.24 -3.39
CA ARG A 55 14.93 -13.29 -2.37
C ARG A 55 15.40 -11.88 -2.72
N LYS A 56 14.49 -10.92 -2.73
CA LYS A 56 14.84 -9.50 -2.88
C LYS A 56 15.69 -9.04 -1.68
N PRO A 57 16.74 -8.24 -1.89
CA PRO A 57 17.50 -7.66 -0.79
C PRO A 57 16.57 -6.78 0.06
N ARG A 58 16.78 -6.80 1.37
CA ARG A 58 16.03 -5.95 2.29
C ARG A 58 16.56 -4.53 2.15
N THR A 59 15.81 -3.67 1.48
CA THR A 59 16.07 -2.23 1.46
C THR A 59 15.60 -1.65 2.77
N GLU A 60 16.44 -0.83 3.41
CA GLU A 60 16.05 -0.03 4.55
C GLU A 60 15.01 1.00 4.06
N VAL A 61 13.88 1.08 4.75
CA VAL A 61 12.85 2.06 4.39
C VAL A 61 13.27 3.38 5.00
N ASP A 62 13.52 4.36 4.14
CA ASP A 62 13.74 5.75 4.52
C ASP A 62 12.36 6.39 4.77
N ASP A 63 12.04 6.59 6.04
CA ASP A 63 10.74 7.07 6.49
C ASP A 63 10.90 8.48 7.06
N ASP A 64 10.82 9.47 6.16
CA ASP A 64 10.86 10.91 6.45
C ASP A 64 9.45 11.52 6.61
N PHE A 65 8.42 10.67 6.78
CA PHE A 65 7.02 11.09 6.94
C PHE A 65 6.62 11.34 8.40
#